data_AF-A0A959BRH8-F1
#
_entry.id   AF-A0A959BRH8-F1
#
_cell.length_a   1.000
_cell.length_b   1.000
_cell.length_c   1.000
_cell.angle_alpha   90.00
_cell.angle_beta   90.00
_cell.angle_gamma   90.00
#
_symmetry.space_group_name_H-M   'P 1'
#
loop_
_entity.id
_entity.type
_entity.pdbx_description
1 polymer ?
#
loop_
_entity_poly.entity_id
_entity_poly.type
_entity_poly.pdbx_seq_one_letter_code
_entity_poly.pdbx_strand_id
1 'polypeptide(L)'
;WTDYNLHDPGITLLEVLAYAITDLGLRTRLDIKSLIADKDEKPFFPAREVLPNAAFTPSDYHRLALSHPYVRNAWIQASTGETAGLYQLLLALKPFTPDPDQIPVATSIDLNENWLKGTSITVDNRDYAFYVVFPNWEDLPLLWKTGNDLNDVEISGILSLDDPAKAFIDEYYVAPKFIFGNGDNQQTLEDMGLRIRLPEGIPKAEEASENGEEVQPGFDELFREALISQFNPDFFRIYQARARERENQLKDIRQFMARRRNLCEDWVDIDTIHIQHIGLKIAKLELEPDAAPLKTLARIYFAIEQFIDPDLRPYRYEELQASGRSPAEIFEGPLLQNGFLPEEGPDQQRLLNIVYTSDLIRIIMQQRGVIGVDGLTLDNYLDRIKVASGVRNCLQLRNPERYRPRLNFYDSEIRVFKRGVPILVDPELLRQELASIRQEFL
;
A
#
# COMPACT_ATOMS: atom_id res chain seq x y z
N TRP A 1 -10.49 79.32 42.55
CA TRP A 1 -10.44 79.98 41.24
C TRP A 1 -11.86 80.38 40.87
N THR A 2 -12.14 81.66 40.66
CA THR A 2 -13.51 82.17 40.42
C THR A 2 -13.72 82.77 39.03
N ASP A 3 -12.65 82.98 38.25
CA ASP A 3 -12.68 83.44 36.86
C ASP A 3 -12.44 82.25 35.92
N TYR A 4 -13.30 82.08 34.92
CA TYR A 4 -13.27 80.97 33.95
C TYR A 4 -13.26 81.47 32.50
N ASN A 5 -12.85 82.72 32.27
CA ASN A 5 -12.85 83.35 30.95
C ASN A 5 -11.58 83.05 30.13
N LEU A 6 -11.66 83.19 28.80
CA LEU A 6 -10.60 82.89 27.83
C LEU A 6 -9.29 83.70 27.99
N HIS A 7 -9.33 84.83 28.70
CA HIS A 7 -8.14 85.65 28.94
C HIS A 7 -7.28 85.10 30.09
N ASP A 8 -7.81 84.17 30.88
CA ASP A 8 -7.06 83.50 31.94
C ASP A 8 -6.14 82.40 31.33
N PRO A 9 -4.81 82.50 31.51
CA PRO A 9 -3.87 81.51 30.98
C PRO A 9 -4.09 80.10 31.55
N GLY A 10 -4.71 79.98 32.72
CA GLY A 10 -5.06 78.69 33.31
C GLY A 10 -6.16 77.93 32.60
N ILE A 11 -7.18 78.65 32.11
CA ILE A 11 -8.29 78.07 31.35
C ILE A 11 -7.79 77.59 29.99
N THR A 12 -6.99 78.40 29.31
CA THR A 12 -6.40 78.02 28.00
C THR A 12 -5.46 76.81 28.11
N LEU A 13 -4.68 76.69 29.20
CA LEU A 13 -3.86 75.50 29.46
C LEU A 13 -4.72 74.24 29.71
N LEU A 14 -5.83 74.39 30.43
CA LEU A 14 -6.78 73.30 30.69
C LEU A 14 -7.49 72.84 29.41
N GLU A 15 -7.86 73.75 28.51
CA GLU A 15 -8.46 73.42 27.21
C GLU A 15 -7.51 72.61 26.32
N VAL A 16 -6.23 73.01 26.25
CA VAL A 16 -5.21 72.24 25.52
C VAL A 16 -5.00 70.86 26.15
N LEU A 17 -4.99 70.78 27.49
CA LEU A 17 -4.92 69.49 28.19
C LEU A 17 -6.13 68.61 27.89
N ALA A 18 -7.35 69.17 27.89
CA ALA A 18 -8.57 68.47 27.55
C ALA A 18 -8.56 67.97 26.08
N TYR A 19 -8.04 68.78 25.15
CA TYR A 19 -7.84 68.37 23.76
C TYR A 19 -6.83 67.22 23.65
N ALA A 20 -5.68 67.30 24.32
CA ALA A 20 -4.67 66.24 24.33
C ALA A 20 -5.20 64.92 24.94
N ILE A 21 -6.00 65.00 26.01
CA ILE A 21 -6.67 63.84 26.60
C ILE A 21 -7.70 63.26 25.62
N THR A 22 -8.40 64.10 24.86
CA THR A 22 -9.36 63.65 23.85
C THR A 22 -8.66 62.92 22.70
N ASP A 23 -7.53 63.45 22.19
CA ASP A 23 -6.71 62.79 21.17
C ASP A 23 -6.16 61.44 21.67
N LEU A 24 -5.66 61.38 22.92
CA LEU A 24 -5.25 60.12 23.55
C LEU A 24 -6.42 59.12 23.66
N GLY A 25 -7.60 59.61 24.04
CA GLY A 25 -8.84 58.82 24.09
C GLY A 25 -9.24 58.27 22.71
N LEU A 26 -9.01 59.02 21.63
CA LEU A 26 -9.25 58.54 20.27
C LEU A 26 -8.25 57.46 19.85
N ARG A 27 -6.96 57.66 20.15
CA ARG A 27 -5.90 56.70 19.82
C ARG A 27 -6.06 55.37 20.56
N THR A 28 -6.48 55.41 21.81
CA THR A 28 -6.71 54.20 22.63
C THR A 28 -7.99 53.44 22.24
N ARG A 29 -8.87 54.04 21.43
CA ARG A 29 -10.11 53.43 20.93
C ARG A 29 -9.99 52.83 19.52
N LEU A 30 -8.79 52.80 18.93
CA LEU A 30 -8.55 52.08 17.69
C LEU A 30 -8.87 50.58 17.88
N ASP A 31 -9.17 49.88 16.78
CA ASP A 31 -9.39 48.43 16.82
C ASP A 31 -8.17 47.75 17.45
N ILE A 32 -8.39 46.73 18.28
CA ILE A 32 -7.33 46.03 19.01
C ILE A 32 -6.27 45.51 18.04
N LYS A 33 -6.67 45.08 16.84
CA LYS A 33 -5.78 44.64 15.76
C LYS A 33 -4.83 45.75 15.31
N SER A 34 -5.28 47.00 15.26
CA SER A 34 -4.47 48.16 14.91
C SER A 34 -3.58 48.61 16.07
N LEU A 35 -4.05 48.47 17.32
CA LEU A 35 -3.27 48.84 18.50
C LEU A 35 -2.04 47.95 18.73
N ILE A 36 -2.16 46.67 18.39
CA ILE A 36 -1.11 45.65 18.59
C ILE A 36 -0.35 45.32 17.31
N ALA A 37 -0.74 45.88 16.17
CA ALA A 37 -0.03 45.66 14.91
C ALA A 37 1.33 46.35 14.97
N ASP A 38 2.39 45.55 14.89
CA ASP A 38 3.74 46.04 14.63
C ASP A 38 4.06 45.94 13.13
N LYS A 39 4.97 46.78 12.63
CA LYS A 39 5.37 46.79 11.22
C LYS A 39 6.16 45.55 10.82
N ASP A 40 6.92 44.99 11.76
CA ASP A 40 7.93 43.98 11.46
C ASP A 40 7.67 42.62 12.15
N GLU A 41 6.69 42.51 13.04
CA GLU A 41 6.40 41.29 13.79
C GLU A 41 4.93 40.85 13.74
N LYS A 42 4.72 39.53 13.73
CA LYS A 42 3.40 38.93 13.93
C LYS A 42 3.10 38.90 15.44
N PRO A 43 2.08 39.61 15.94
CA PRO A 43 1.86 39.75 17.38
C PRO A 43 1.31 38.49 18.06
N PHE A 44 0.84 37.50 17.29
CA PHE A 44 0.29 36.26 17.81
C PHE A 44 0.83 35.06 17.06
N PHE A 45 1.03 33.97 17.81
CA PHE A 45 1.30 32.65 17.23
C PHE A 45 0.04 32.09 16.57
N PRO A 46 0.15 31.49 15.37
CA PRO A 46 -0.95 30.78 14.74
C PRO A 46 -1.26 29.48 15.49
N ALA A 47 -2.50 29.01 15.38
CA ALA A 47 -2.97 27.76 16.00
C ALA A 47 -2.04 26.56 15.73
N ARG A 48 -1.52 26.45 14.50
CA ARG A 48 -0.60 25.39 14.08
C ARG A 48 0.71 25.33 14.89
N GLU A 49 1.14 26.45 15.48
CA GLU A 49 2.39 26.52 16.24
C GLU A 49 2.19 26.22 17.73
N VAL A 50 0.99 26.40 18.27
CA VAL A 50 0.74 26.35 19.73
C VAL A 50 -0.16 25.20 20.16
N LEU A 51 -1.09 24.78 19.30
CA LEU A 51 -2.08 23.75 19.65
C LEU A 51 -1.59 22.31 19.53
N PRO A 52 -0.75 21.93 18.53
CA PRO A 52 -0.27 20.56 18.44
C PRO A 52 0.53 20.13 19.67
N ASN A 53 0.36 18.87 20.07
CA ASN A 53 1.09 18.26 21.18
C ASN A 53 2.00 17.12 20.69
N ALA A 54 2.81 16.56 21.59
CA ALA A 54 3.65 15.41 21.25
C ALA A 54 2.80 14.13 21.17
N ALA A 55 3.23 13.17 20.33
CA ALA A 55 2.53 11.89 20.22
C ALA A 55 2.62 11.10 21.53
N PHE A 56 1.47 10.74 22.11
CA PHE A 56 1.42 10.03 23.39
C PHE A 56 0.64 8.72 23.31
N THR A 57 -0.38 8.67 22.46
CA THR A 57 -1.23 7.49 22.31
C THR A 57 -0.83 6.63 21.11
N PRO A 58 -1.24 5.36 21.04
CA PRO A 58 -1.12 4.56 19.82
C PRO A 58 -1.79 5.22 18.60
N SER A 59 -2.88 5.96 18.80
CA SER A 59 -3.52 6.76 17.75
C SER A 59 -2.58 7.85 17.22
N ASP A 60 -1.89 8.56 18.11
CA ASP A 60 -0.93 9.60 17.73
C ASP A 60 0.27 9.06 16.98
N TYR A 61 0.86 7.96 17.47
CA TYR A 61 1.98 7.33 16.79
C TYR A 61 1.58 6.78 15.41
N HIS A 62 0.34 6.29 15.26
CA HIS A 62 -0.19 5.86 13.97
C HIS A 62 -0.30 7.06 13.01
N ARG A 63 -0.92 8.16 13.42
CA ARG A 63 -1.02 9.40 12.64
C ARG A 63 0.37 9.95 12.28
N LEU A 64 1.30 9.90 13.23
CA LEU A 64 2.68 10.33 13.04
C LEU A 64 3.42 9.46 12.01
N ALA A 65 3.25 8.14 12.05
CA ALA A 65 3.80 7.24 11.04
C ALA A 65 3.23 7.53 9.64
N LEU A 66 1.92 7.76 9.53
CA LEU A 66 1.26 8.13 8.27
C LEU A 66 1.71 9.50 7.72
N SER A 67 2.22 10.38 8.57
CA SER A 67 2.79 11.66 8.11
C SER A 67 4.11 11.48 7.36
N HIS A 68 4.77 10.32 7.51
CA HIS A 68 6.04 10.03 6.84
C HIS A 68 5.83 9.83 5.33
N PRO A 69 6.67 10.42 4.45
CA PRO A 69 6.46 10.39 3.00
C PRO A 69 6.40 8.96 2.42
N TYR A 70 7.17 8.03 2.98
CA TYR A 70 7.27 6.64 2.50
C TYR A 70 6.19 5.69 3.03
N VAL A 71 5.41 6.11 4.05
CA VAL A 71 4.42 5.23 4.69
C VAL A 71 3.07 5.40 3.99
N ARG A 72 2.46 4.27 3.58
CA ARG A 72 1.10 4.21 3.05
C ARG A 72 0.09 3.95 4.16
N ASN A 73 0.38 2.96 5.01
CA ASN A 73 -0.42 2.64 6.19
C ASN A 73 0.48 2.14 7.34
N ALA A 74 -0.01 2.16 8.56
CA ALA A 74 0.72 1.74 9.76
C ALA A 74 -0.21 1.06 10.76
N TRP A 75 0.28 0.08 11.51
CA TRP A 75 -0.46 -0.55 12.61
C TRP A 75 0.41 -0.59 13.85
N ILE A 76 -0.19 -0.28 15.00
CA ILE A 76 0.49 -0.27 16.28
C ILE A 76 -0.11 -1.35 17.15
N GLN A 77 0.74 -2.26 17.60
CA GLN A 77 0.36 -3.37 18.46
C GLN A 77 1.04 -3.20 19.80
N ALA A 78 0.28 -3.32 20.89
CA ALA A 78 0.85 -3.35 22.22
C ALA A 78 1.61 -4.66 22.43
N SER A 79 2.82 -4.56 22.96
CA SER A 79 3.62 -5.71 23.33
C SER A 79 3.13 -6.29 24.65
N THR A 80 3.06 -7.63 24.74
CA THR A 80 2.77 -8.35 25.98
C THR A 80 4.03 -8.78 26.74
N GLY A 81 5.23 -8.46 26.22
CA GLY A 81 6.51 -8.86 26.80
C GLY A 81 6.98 -7.97 27.95
N GLU A 82 7.65 -8.55 28.95
CA GLU A 82 8.00 -7.85 30.20
C GLU A 82 9.11 -6.79 30.07
N THR A 83 9.93 -6.77 28.99
CA THR A 83 11.11 -5.86 28.92
C THR A 83 11.57 -5.38 27.53
N ALA A 84 10.92 -5.74 26.42
CA ALA A 84 11.44 -5.48 25.07
C ALA A 84 10.99 -4.16 24.41
N GLY A 85 10.16 -3.35 25.07
CA GLY A 85 9.48 -2.21 24.48
C GLY A 85 7.96 -2.33 24.60
N LEU A 86 7.25 -1.21 24.46
CA LEU A 86 5.79 -1.14 24.70
C LEU A 86 4.98 -1.44 23.44
N TYR A 87 5.51 -1.10 22.28
CA TYR A 87 4.77 -1.16 21.02
C TYR A 87 5.59 -1.79 19.90
N GLN A 88 4.91 -2.52 19.02
CA GLN A 88 5.41 -2.92 17.72
C GLN A 88 4.72 -2.08 16.65
N LEU A 89 5.49 -1.57 15.69
CA LEU A 89 5.00 -0.81 14.54
C LEU A 89 5.15 -1.64 13.28
N LEU A 90 4.03 -1.93 12.62
CA LEU A 90 4.00 -2.60 11.33
C LEU A 90 3.63 -1.61 10.24
N LEU A 91 4.41 -1.57 9.17
CA LEU A 91 4.30 -0.56 8.12
C LEU A 91 3.90 -1.19 6.79
N ALA A 92 2.89 -0.61 6.14
CA ALA A 92 2.71 -0.73 4.70
C ALA A 92 3.39 0.47 4.05
N LEU A 93 4.45 0.23 3.29
CA LEU A 93 5.18 1.29 2.60
C LEU A 93 4.52 1.60 1.25
N LYS A 94 4.63 2.85 0.79
CA LYS A 94 4.15 3.23 -0.54
C LYS A 94 4.89 2.43 -1.62
N PRO A 95 4.26 2.12 -2.77
CA PRO A 95 4.96 1.45 -3.86
C PRO A 95 6.15 2.30 -4.32
N PHE A 96 7.28 1.65 -4.56
CA PHE A 96 8.43 2.30 -5.18
C PHE A 96 8.40 2.08 -6.69
N THR A 97 8.47 3.18 -7.43
CA THR A 97 8.64 3.17 -8.88
C THR A 97 10.06 3.62 -9.18
N PRO A 98 10.94 2.74 -9.70
CA PRO A 98 12.28 3.15 -10.11
C PRO A 98 12.20 4.22 -11.19
N ASP A 99 13.19 5.12 -11.19
CA ASP A 99 13.37 6.12 -12.23
C ASP A 99 13.52 5.42 -13.60
N PRO A 100 12.64 5.71 -14.59
CA PRO A 100 12.73 5.12 -15.92
C PRO A 100 14.08 5.36 -16.61
N ASP A 101 14.77 6.44 -16.26
CA ASP A 101 16.07 6.79 -16.85
C ASP A 101 17.22 5.96 -16.25
N GLN A 102 17.05 5.41 -15.05
CA GLN A 102 18.04 4.56 -14.38
C GLN A 102 17.85 3.08 -14.70
N ILE A 103 16.63 2.68 -15.09
CA ILE A 103 16.32 1.31 -15.47
C ILE A 103 15.30 1.32 -16.63
N PRO A 104 15.65 0.84 -17.84
CA PRO A 104 14.72 0.83 -18.96
C PRO A 104 13.54 -0.12 -18.68
N VAL A 105 12.42 0.44 -18.23
CA VAL A 105 11.20 -0.31 -17.94
C VAL A 105 10.49 -0.62 -19.26
N ALA A 106 10.52 -1.87 -19.69
CA ALA A 106 9.53 -2.38 -20.65
C ALA A 106 8.19 -2.54 -19.91
N THR A 107 7.27 -1.59 -20.11
CA THR A 107 5.81 -1.66 -19.84
C THR A 107 5.35 -2.13 -18.45
N SER A 108 4.77 -1.20 -17.69
CA SER A 108 3.82 -1.37 -16.57
C SER A 108 3.79 -2.74 -15.88
N ILE A 109 4.89 -3.13 -15.26
CA ILE A 109 4.94 -4.30 -14.41
C ILE A 109 4.32 -3.89 -13.08
N ASP A 110 3.16 -4.44 -12.74
CA ASP A 110 2.57 -4.34 -11.40
C ASP A 110 3.38 -5.22 -10.44
N LEU A 111 4.61 -4.78 -10.15
CA LEU A 111 5.44 -5.33 -9.10
C LEU A 111 4.83 -4.90 -7.75
N ASN A 112 3.78 -5.59 -7.34
CA ASN A 112 3.39 -5.61 -5.94
C ASN A 112 4.40 -6.49 -5.19
N GLU A 113 5.22 -5.84 -4.37
CA GLU A 113 6.21 -6.33 -3.37
C GLU A 113 7.14 -7.50 -3.75
N ASN A 114 6.68 -8.60 -4.35
CA ASN A 114 7.47 -9.82 -4.55
C ASN A 114 7.33 -10.48 -5.94
N TRP A 115 6.70 -9.90 -6.98
CA TRP A 115 6.48 -10.68 -8.23
C TRP A 115 6.37 -9.93 -9.58
N LEU A 116 6.69 -10.64 -10.67
CA LEU A 116 6.50 -10.23 -12.08
C LEU A 116 5.33 -11.01 -12.71
N LYS A 117 4.34 -10.31 -13.31
CA LYS A 117 3.33 -10.90 -14.22
C LYS A 117 3.70 -10.69 -15.67
N GLY A 118 3.26 -11.62 -16.52
CA GLY A 118 2.99 -11.32 -17.93
C GLY A 118 4.11 -11.72 -18.87
N THR A 119 5.12 -12.43 -18.36
CA THR A 119 6.09 -13.10 -19.20
C THR A 119 5.53 -14.46 -19.61
N SER A 120 5.43 -14.64 -20.93
CA SER A 120 5.09 -15.93 -21.55
C SER A 120 6.30 -16.46 -22.29
N ILE A 121 6.63 -17.73 -22.07
CA ILE A 121 7.55 -18.44 -22.96
C ILE A 121 6.75 -19.27 -23.95
N THR A 122 7.14 -19.21 -25.21
CA THR A 122 6.63 -20.13 -26.21
C THR A 122 7.64 -21.26 -26.36
N VAL A 123 7.24 -22.48 -25.99
CA VAL A 123 8.05 -23.70 -26.15
C VAL A 123 7.21 -24.67 -26.97
N ASP A 124 7.77 -25.19 -28.08
CA ASP A 124 7.07 -26.08 -29.01
C ASP A 124 5.68 -25.60 -29.44
N ASN A 125 5.58 -24.32 -29.80
CA ASN A 125 4.35 -23.69 -30.28
C ASN A 125 3.20 -23.71 -29.24
N ARG A 126 3.55 -23.82 -27.95
CA ARG A 126 2.66 -23.66 -26.79
C ARG A 126 3.14 -22.49 -25.96
N ASP A 127 2.20 -21.62 -25.58
CA ASP A 127 2.48 -20.48 -24.73
C ASP A 127 2.29 -20.83 -23.25
N TYR A 128 3.33 -20.59 -22.46
CA TYR A 128 3.37 -20.84 -21.03
C TYR A 128 3.51 -19.51 -20.30
N ALA A 129 2.51 -19.15 -19.51
CA ALA A 129 2.60 -17.99 -18.62
C ALA A 129 3.36 -18.38 -17.35
N PHE A 130 4.36 -17.59 -16.94
CA PHE A 130 5.07 -17.84 -15.69
C PHE A 130 5.07 -16.62 -14.78
N TYR A 131 5.30 -16.87 -13.48
CA TYR A 131 5.33 -15.86 -12.43
C TYR A 131 6.65 -15.97 -11.67
N VAL A 132 7.39 -14.88 -11.59
CA VAL A 132 8.58 -14.84 -10.74
C VAL A 132 8.15 -14.41 -9.35
N VAL A 133 8.47 -15.18 -8.31
CA VAL A 133 8.27 -14.80 -6.91
C VAL A 133 9.63 -14.58 -6.28
N PHE A 134 9.90 -13.35 -5.88
CA PHE A 134 11.07 -13.01 -5.10
C PHE A 134 10.78 -13.26 -3.60
N PRO A 135 11.77 -13.68 -2.81
CA PRO A 135 11.67 -13.78 -1.37
C PRO A 135 11.42 -12.39 -0.79
N ASN A 136 11.06 -12.31 0.48
CA ASN A 136 10.94 -11.00 1.10
C ASN A 136 12.29 -10.28 1.10
N TRP A 137 12.27 -8.95 0.98
CA TRP A 137 13.48 -8.14 0.98
C TRP A 137 14.26 -8.26 2.32
N GLU A 138 13.57 -8.62 3.41
CA GLU A 138 14.15 -8.93 4.73
C GLU A 138 14.99 -10.21 4.72
N ASP A 139 14.56 -11.21 3.93
CA ASP A 139 15.20 -12.52 3.80
C ASP A 139 16.33 -12.51 2.77
N LEU A 140 16.59 -11.36 2.13
CA LEU A 140 17.64 -11.26 1.13
C LEU A 140 19.02 -11.36 1.80
N PRO A 141 19.84 -12.36 1.40
CA PRO A 141 21.19 -12.46 1.93
C PRO A 141 22.00 -11.20 1.59
N LEU A 142 23.08 -10.98 2.35
CA LEU A 142 24.02 -9.86 2.17
C LEU A 142 24.44 -9.64 0.70
N LEU A 143 24.44 -10.72 -0.09
CA LEU A 143 24.70 -10.81 -1.52
C LEU A 143 23.91 -9.81 -2.38
N TRP A 144 22.64 -9.56 -2.06
CA TRP A 144 21.78 -8.62 -2.80
C TRP A 144 22.09 -7.15 -2.45
N LYS A 145 22.75 -6.94 -1.29
CA LYS A 145 23.04 -5.63 -0.71
C LYS A 145 24.36 -5.03 -1.23
N THR A 146 25.31 -5.86 -1.70
CA THR A 146 26.67 -5.43 -2.04
C THR A 146 26.86 -4.87 -3.46
N GLY A 147 25.84 -4.91 -4.33
CA GLY A 147 25.98 -4.38 -5.70
C GLY A 147 26.57 -5.35 -6.71
N ASN A 148 26.80 -6.61 -6.35
CA ASN A 148 27.27 -7.61 -7.29
C ASN A 148 26.21 -7.88 -8.37
N ASP A 149 26.62 -7.81 -9.62
CA ASP A 149 25.78 -8.18 -10.75
C ASP A 149 25.47 -9.69 -10.71
N LEU A 150 24.27 -10.04 -11.15
CA LEU A 150 23.90 -11.43 -11.44
C LEU A 150 24.70 -11.88 -12.65
N ASN A 151 25.54 -12.90 -12.47
CA ASN A 151 26.43 -13.39 -13.53
C ASN A 151 25.86 -14.62 -14.23
N ASP A 152 25.15 -15.47 -13.50
CA ASP A 152 24.55 -16.68 -14.06
C ASP A 152 23.29 -17.13 -13.29
N VAL A 153 22.45 -17.92 -13.95
CA VAL A 153 21.25 -18.55 -13.36
C VAL A 153 21.27 -20.03 -13.71
N GLU A 154 21.46 -20.87 -12.69
CA GLU A 154 21.34 -22.32 -12.82
C GLU A 154 19.96 -22.77 -12.34
N ILE A 155 19.37 -23.79 -12.96
CA ILE A 155 18.15 -24.42 -12.43
C ILE A 155 18.57 -25.67 -11.67
N SER A 156 18.61 -25.59 -10.33
CA SER A 156 19.11 -26.68 -9.47
C SER A 156 18.07 -27.78 -9.24
N GLY A 157 16.76 -27.46 -9.33
CA GLY A 157 15.71 -28.45 -9.18
C GLY A 157 14.32 -27.97 -9.62
N ILE A 158 13.49 -28.93 -10.02
CA ILE A 158 12.07 -28.73 -10.35
C ILE A 158 11.25 -29.62 -9.42
N LEU A 159 10.38 -29.02 -8.64
CA LEU A 159 9.41 -29.68 -7.79
C LEU A 159 8.03 -29.46 -8.41
N SER A 160 7.38 -30.53 -8.85
CA SER A 160 5.97 -30.45 -9.22
C SER A 160 5.15 -30.19 -7.96
N LEU A 161 4.35 -29.11 -7.95
CA LEU A 161 3.35 -28.88 -6.90
C LEU A 161 2.04 -29.56 -7.33
N ASP A 162 2.11 -30.88 -7.46
CA ASP A 162 0.98 -31.67 -7.87
C ASP A 162 -0.09 -31.72 -6.77
N ASP A 163 -1.32 -31.37 -7.14
CA ASP A 163 -2.48 -31.83 -6.41
C ASP A 163 -2.73 -33.30 -6.81
N PRO A 164 -2.57 -34.28 -5.90
CA PRO A 164 -2.76 -35.68 -6.22
C PRO A 164 -4.21 -35.99 -6.64
N ALA A 165 -5.18 -35.11 -6.34
CA ALA A 165 -6.57 -35.27 -6.76
C ALA A 165 -6.84 -34.79 -8.20
N LYS A 166 -5.89 -34.14 -8.87
CA LYS A 166 -6.03 -33.65 -10.25
C LYS A 166 -5.32 -34.55 -11.27
N ALA A 167 -5.99 -34.77 -12.40
CA ALA A 167 -5.48 -35.54 -13.55
C ALA A 167 -4.49 -34.75 -14.44
N PHE A 168 -4.40 -33.43 -14.24
CA PHE A 168 -3.55 -32.52 -15.01
C PHE A 168 -2.61 -31.78 -14.07
N ILE A 169 -1.43 -31.43 -14.59
CA ILE A 169 -0.48 -30.58 -13.87
C ILE A 169 -0.78 -29.13 -14.25
N ASP A 170 -1.30 -28.36 -13.27
CA ASP A 170 -1.65 -26.96 -13.50
C ASP A 170 -0.53 -26.01 -13.02
N GLU A 171 0.33 -26.43 -12.08
CA GLU A 171 1.31 -25.57 -11.40
C GLU A 171 2.63 -26.35 -11.11
N TYR A 172 3.78 -25.76 -11.46
CA TYR A 172 5.13 -26.23 -11.14
C TYR A 172 5.85 -25.22 -10.25
N TYR A 173 6.73 -25.73 -9.40
CA TYR A 173 7.68 -24.93 -8.64
C TYR A 173 9.09 -25.25 -9.13
N VAL A 174 9.80 -24.22 -9.58
CA VAL A 174 11.19 -24.31 -10.01
C VAL A 174 12.02 -23.57 -8.97
N ALA A 175 13.06 -24.19 -8.43
CA ALA A 175 14.02 -23.51 -7.58
C ALA A 175 15.26 -23.17 -8.43
N PRO A 176 15.36 -21.96 -9.00
CA PRO A 176 16.59 -21.49 -9.59
C PRO A 176 17.64 -21.24 -8.50
N LYS A 177 18.86 -21.61 -8.82
CA LYS A 177 20.08 -21.22 -8.14
C LYS A 177 20.66 -19.99 -8.84
N PHE A 178 20.59 -18.83 -8.19
CA PHE A 178 21.17 -17.60 -8.70
C PHE A 178 22.63 -17.50 -8.32
N ILE A 179 23.49 -17.08 -9.26
CA ILE A 179 24.94 -17.01 -9.07
C ILE A 179 25.42 -15.57 -9.27
N PHE A 180 26.14 -15.07 -8.27
CA PHE A 180 26.68 -13.71 -8.21
C PHE A 180 28.20 -13.74 -8.09
N GLY A 181 28.88 -12.78 -8.73
CA GLY A 181 30.35 -12.70 -8.70
C GLY A 181 31.04 -13.73 -9.61
N ASN A 182 32.35 -13.54 -9.86
CA ASN A 182 33.15 -14.38 -10.74
C ASN A 182 34.33 -15.00 -9.98
N GLY A 183 34.72 -16.23 -10.33
CA GLY A 183 35.89 -16.91 -9.77
C GLY A 183 35.73 -17.23 -8.27
N ASP A 184 36.79 -17.05 -7.48
CA ASP A 184 36.81 -17.40 -6.05
C ASP A 184 35.85 -16.59 -5.15
N ASN A 185 35.25 -15.51 -5.68
CA ASN A 185 34.25 -14.68 -4.99
C ASN A 185 32.81 -15.03 -5.40
N GLN A 186 32.59 -16.16 -6.08
CA GLN A 186 31.28 -16.62 -6.50
C GLN A 186 30.41 -17.00 -5.30
N GLN A 187 29.17 -16.51 -5.30
CA GLN A 187 28.20 -16.71 -4.22
C GLN A 187 26.86 -17.11 -4.83
N THR A 188 26.11 -17.99 -4.15
CA THR A 188 24.91 -18.60 -4.73
C THR A 188 23.69 -18.47 -3.81
N LEU A 189 22.49 -18.45 -4.40
CA LEU A 189 21.22 -18.41 -3.68
C LEU A 189 20.25 -19.44 -4.25
N GLU A 190 19.85 -20.41 -3.43
CA GLU A 190 19.15 -21.65 -3.85
C GLU A 190 17.66 -21.71 -3.44
N ASP A 191 17.20 -20.81 -2.57
CA ASP A 191 15.82 -20.83 -2.00
C ASP A 191 14.81 -19.94 -2.75
N MET A 192 15.19 -19.40 -3.91
CA MET A 192 14.37 -18.44 -4.65
C MET A 192 13.35 -19.12 -5.55
N GLY A 193 12.34 -19.76 -5.00
CA GLY A 193 11.30 -20.45 -5.78
C GLY A 193 10.62 -19.62 -6.87
N LEU A 194 10.93 -19.91 -8.13
CA LEU A 194 10.09 -19.58 -9.28
C LEU A 194 8.84 -20.45 -9.29
N ARG A 195 7.69 -19.87 -9.62
CA ARG A 195 6.45 -20.64 -9.82
C ARG A 195 6.02 -20.52 -11.26
N ILE A 196 5.93 -21.65 -11.93
CA ILE A 196 5.54 -21.72 -13.33
C ILE A 196 4.17 -22.36 -13.38
N ARG A 197 3.16 -21.61 -13.81
CA ARG A 197 1.80 -22.13 -13.96
C ARG A 197 1.59 -22.53 -15.41
N LEU A 198 1.52 -23.82 -15.71
CA LEU A 198 1.26 -24.27 -17.07
C LEU A 198 -0.25 -24.11 -17.42
N PRO A 199 -0.62 -23.99 -18.70
CA PRO A 199 -2.02 -23.96 -19.09
C PRO A 199 -2.74 -25.27 -18.70
N GLU A 200 -4.03 -25.15 -18.41
CA GLU A 200 -4.88 -26.30 -18.06
C GLU A 200 -4.80 -27.38 -19.14
N GLY A 201 -4.58 -28.64 -18.73
CA GLY A 201 -4.72 -29.79 -19.62
C GLY A 201 -3.43 -30.53 -20.01
N ILE A 202 -2.29 -30.29 -19.35
CA ILE A 202 -1.11 -31.15 -19.53
C ILE A 202 -1.32 -32.43 -18.72
N PRO A 203 -1.53 -33.59 -19.37
CA PRO A 203 -1.72 -34.84 -18.65
C PRO A 203 -0.42 -35.20 -17.92
N LYS A 204 -0.55 -35.69 -16.68
CA LYS A 204 0.57 -36.34 -15.97
C LYS A 204 1.07 -37.49 -16.86
N ALA A 205 2.36 -37.52 -17.21
CA ALA A 205 2.89 -38.60 -18.03
C ALA A 205 2.72 -39.94 -17.31
N GLU A 206 2.26 -40.95 -18.06
CA GLU A 206 2.23 -42.34 -17.61
C GLU A 206 3.52 -43.11 -17.95
N GLU A 207 4.53 -42.49 -18.56
CA GLU A 207 5.70 -43.22 -19.07
C GLU A 207 6.90 -43.14 -18.11
N ALA A 208 7.11 -44.25 -17.40
CA ALA A 208 8.36 -44.55 -16.73
C ALA A 208 9.47 -44.77 -17.77
N SER A 209 10.61 -44.09 -17.57
CA SER A 209 11.86 -44.44 -18.24
C SER A 209 12.31 -45.85 -17.80
N GLU A 210 12.86 -46.64 -18.73
CA GLU A 210 13.44 -47.98 -18.47
C GLU A 210 14.55 -47.96 -17.39
N ASN A 211 15.04 -46.78 -16.98
CA ASN A 211 16.09 -46.60 -15.98
C ASN A 211 15.59 -46.16 -14.59
N GLY A 212 14.27 -46.07 -14.36
CA GLY A 212 13.71 -45.73 -13.04
C GLY A 212 13.89 -44.26 -12.63
N GLU A 213 14.29 -43.38 -13.56
CA GLU A 213 14.25 -41.93 -13.36
C GLU A 213 12.85 -41.41 -13.73
N GLU A 214 12.21 -40.66 -12.82
CA GLU A 214 10.97 -39.93 -13.09
C GLU A 214 11.22 -38.90 -14.20
N VAL A 215 10.74 -39.17 -15.42
CA VAL A 215 10.73 -38.17 -16.49
C VAL A 215 9.54 -37.25 -16.23
N GLN A 216 9.79 -36.09 -15.64
CA GLN A 216 8.75 -35.08 -15.43
C GLN A 216 8.26 -34.57 -16.80
N PRO A 217 6.97 -34.70 -17.13
CA PRO A 217 6.44 -34.28 -18.43
C PRO A 217 6.59 -32.77 -18.64
N GLY A 218 7.02 -32.37 -19.86
CA GLY A 218 6.94 -30.98 -20.34
C GLY A 218 8.02 -30.01 -19.83
N PHE A 219 9.05 -30.50 -19.14
CA PHE A 219 10.18 -29.72 -18.64
C PHE A 219 11.53 -30.25 -19.16
N ASP A 220 11.61 -30.43 -20.47
CA ASP A 220 12.81 -30.83 -21.18
C ASP A 220 13.88 -29.71 -21.19
N GLU A 221 15.07 -30.03 -21.70
CA GLU A 221 16.21 -29.11 -21.78
C GLU A 221 15.84 -27.82 -22.55
N LEU A 222 14.97 -27.94 -23.55
CA LEU A 222 14.46 -26.83 -24.35
C LEU A 222 13.59 -25.87 -23.52
N PHE A 223 12.72 -26.39 -22.65
CA PHE A 223 11.98 -25.57 -21.69
C PHE A 223 12.90 -24.90 -20.66
N ARG A 224 13.94 -25.61 -20.18
CA ARG A 224 14.94 -25.06 -19.23
C ARG A 224 15.70 -23.90 -19.87
N GLU A 225 16.20 -24.06 -21.09
CA GLU A 225 16.88 -22.99 -21.83
C GLU A 225 15.96 -21.80 -22.10
N ALA A 226 14.71 -22.07 -22.54
CA ALA A 226 13.72 -21.03 -22.75
C ALA A 226 13.42 -20.25 -21.46
N LEU A 227 13.30 -20.94 -20.33
CA LEU A 227 13.09 -20.31 -19.03
C LEU A 227 14.31 -19.49 -18.58
N ILE A 228 15.53 -20.01 -18.74
CA ILE A 228 16.77 -19.28 -18.42
C ILE A 228 16.87 -18.00 -19.24
N SER A 229 16.51 -18.05 -20.54
CA SER A 229 16.53 -16.89 -21.43
C SER A 229 15.59 -15.76 -21.00
N GLN A 230 14.58 -16.05 -20.17
CA GLN A 230 13.68 -15.04 -19.63
C GLN A 230 14.23 -14.31 -18.41
N PHE A 231 15.26 -14.85 -17.74
CA PHE A 231 15.94 -14.16 -16.66
C PHE A 231 16.81 -13.06 -17.21
N ASN A 232 16.19 -11.93 -17.54
CA ASN A 232 16.91 -10.72 -17.88
C ASN A 232 17.61 -10.17 -16.61
N PRO A 233 18.95 -10.01 -16.60
CA PRO A 233 19.69 -9.41 -15.51
C PRO A 233 19.14 -8.04 -15.06
N ASP A 234 18.52 -7.29 -15.96
CA ASP A 234 17.89 -6.01 -15.66
C ASP A 234 16.70 -6.14 -14.70
N PHE A 235 15.92 -7.22 -14.75
CA PHE A 235 14.84 -7.46 -13.78
C PHE A 235 15.39 -7.67 -12.36
N PHE A 236 16.52 -8.38 -12.24
CA PHE A 236 17.19 -8.58 -10.96
C PHE A 236 17.76 -7.28 -10.41
N ARG A 237 18.31 -6.43 -11.28
CA ARG A 237 18.75 -5.08 -10.90
C ARG A 237 17.59 -4.23 -10.37
N ILE A 238 16.41 -4.28 -11.00
CA ILE A 238 15.20 -3.60 -10.49
C ILE A 238 14.87 -4.08 -9.08
N TYR A 239 14.82 -5.40 -8.89
CA TYR A 239 14.47 -5.97 -7.60
C TYR A 239 15.51 -5.62 -6.52
N GLN A 240 16.82 -5.71 -6.83
CA GLN A 240 17.89 -5.29 -5.93
C GLN A 240 17.80 -3.80 -5.55
N ALA A 241 17.55 -2.92 -6.53
CA ALA A 241 17.38 -1.49 -6.28
C ALA A 241 16.19 -1.22 -5.34
N ARG A 242 15.07 -1.90 -5.57
CA ARG A 242 13.88 -1.83 -4.70
C ARG A 242 14.17 -2.28 -3.28
N ALA A 243 14.85 -3.41 -3.10
CA ALA A 243 15.20 -3.93 -1.78
C ALA A 243 16.11 -2.97 -1.00
N ARG A 244 17.12 -2.39 -1.65
CA ARG A 244 18.00 -1.38 -1.04
C ARG A 244 17.22 -0.14 -0.62
N GLU A 245 16.34 0.32 -1.49
CA GLU A 245 15.50 1.48 -1.21
C GLU A 245 14.54 1.21 -0.04
N ARG A 246 13.89 0.04 0.00
CA ARG A 246 13.06 -0.38 1.14
C ARG A 246 13.83 -0.37 2.44
N GLU A 247 15.06 -0.90 2.46
CA GLU A 247 15.92 -0.88 3.63
C GLU A 247 16.27 0.55 4.07
N ASN A 248 16.59 1.43 3.11
CA ASN A 248 16.87 2.85 3.38
C ASN A 248 15.65 3.58 3.94
N GLN A 249 14.47 3.37 3.34
CA GLN A 249 13.20 3.92 3.81
C GLN A 249 12.90 3.46 5.23
N LEU A 250 13.09 2.17 5.53
CA LEU A 250 12.85 1.65 6.87
C LEU A 250 13.84 2.19 7.89
N LYS A 251 15.12 2.35 7.53
CA LYS A 251 16.12 3.02 8.39
C LYS A 251 15.73 4.47 8.68
N ASP A 252 15.27 5.21 7.68
CA ASP A 252 14.81 6.59 7.82
C ASP A 252 13.57 6.67 8.74
N ILE A 253 12.58 5.81 8.53
CA ILE A 253 11.37 5.72 9.37
C ILE A 253 11.75 5.36 10.82
N ARG A 254 12.66 4.39 11.03
CA ARG A 254 13.14 4.02 12.36
C ARG A 254 13.76 5.21 13.08
N GLN A 255 14.61 5.99 12.40
CA GLN A 255 15.17 7.22 12.97
C GLN A 255 14.09 8.28 13.25
N PHE A 256 13.13 8.43 12.34
CA PHE A 256 12.02 9.37 12.47
C PHE A 256 11.16 9.07 13.71
N MET A 257 10.81 7.80 13.92
CA MET A 257 10.01 7.35 15.07
C MET A 257 10.81 7.40 16.37
N ALA A 258 12.08 6.98 16.36
CA ALA A 258 12.95 6.99 17.54
C ALA A 258 13.18 8.40 18.12
N ARG A 259 13.21 9.43 17.26
CA ARG A 259 13.32 10.84 17.69
C ARG A 259 12.04 11.39 18.34
N ARG A 260 10.93 10.68 18.24
CA ARG A 260 9.59 11.13 18.67
C ARG A 260 8.92 10.17 19.66
N ARG A 261 9.70 9.29 20.30
CA ARG A 261 9.23 8.43 21.39
C ARG A 261 9.18 9.20 22.71
N ASN A 262 8.28 8.83 23.60
CA ASN A 262 8.23 9.40 24.94
C ASN A 262 9.36 8.90 25.85
N LEU A 263 9.49 9.55 27.01
CA LEU A 263 10.41 9.13 28.05
C LEU A 263 10.03 7.72 28.56
N CYS A 264 11.02 6.85 28.71
CA CYS A 264 10.85 5.46 29.16
C CYS A 264 9.94 4.59 28.28
N GLU A 265 9.64 5.00 27.05
CA GLU A 265 8.99 4.17 26.04
C GLU A 265 10.01 3.75 24.97
N ASP A 266 9.90 2.51 24.49
CA ASP A 266 10.69 2.05 23.34
C ASP A 266 9.86 1.13 22.44
N TRP A 267 10.31 1.00 21.19
CA TRP A 267 9.73 0.10 20.21
C TRP A 267 10.31 -1.30 20.37
N VAL A 268 9.46 -2.32 20.39
CA VAL A 268 9.91 -3.72 20.28
C VAL A 268 10.53 -3.95 18.92
N ASP A 269 9.80 -3.54 17.89
CA ASP A 269 10.25 -3.60 16.51
C ASP A 269 9.48 -2.58 15.66
N ILE A 270 10.13 -2.15 14.59
CA ILE A 270 9.52 -1.37 13.51
C ILE A 270 9.82 -2.14 12.23
N ASP A 271 8.80 -2.77 11.68
CA ASP A 271 8.93 -3.72 10.59
C ASP A 271 7.84 -3.54 9.53
N THR A 272 7.93 -4.28 8.42
CA THR A 272 6.91 -4.23 7.36
C THR A 272 5.88 -5.33 7.49
N ILE A 273 4.69 -5.06 6.96
CA ILE A 273 3.68 -6.11 6.80
C ILE A 273 4.03 -7.04 5.65
N HIS A 274 3.49 -8.25 5.69
CA HIS A 274 3.41 -9.11 4.51
C HIS A 274 2.02 -9.02 3.88
N ILE A 275 1.90 -9.36 2.60
CA ILE A 275 0.62 -9.34 1.89
C ILE A 275 0.10 -10.77 1.73
N GLN A 276 -1.17 -10.96 2.09
CA GLN A 276 -1.95 -12.13 1.67
C GLN A 276 -2.91 -11.71 0.56
N HIS A 277 -2.71 -12.25 -0.64
CA HIS A 277 -3.50 -11.88 -1.79
C HIS A 277 -4.84 -12.60 -1.79
N ILE A 278 -5.91 -11.83 -2.02
CA ILE A 278 -7.27 -12.37 -2.17
C ILE A 278 -7.63 -12.38 -3.65
N GLY A 279 -7.90 -13.56 -4.19
CA GLY A 279 -8.46 -13.73 -5.52
C GLY A 279 -10.00 -13.76 -5.45
N LEU A 280 -10.66 -12.93 -6.25
CA LEU A 280 -12.11 -12.85 -6.31
C LEU A 280 -12.63 -13.57 -7.55
N LYS A 281 -13.48 -14.59 -7.36
CA LYS A 281 -14.12 -15.31 -8.47
C LYS A 281 -15.62 -15.10 -8.44
N ILE A 282 -16.20 -14.67 -9.56
CA ILE A 282 -17.65 -14.49 -9.73
C ILE A 282 -18.07 -15.22 -10.99
N ALA A 283 -18.85 -16.29 -10.81
CA ALA A 283 -19.36 -17.10 -11.92
C ALA A 283 -20.32 -16.31 -12.82
N LYS A 284 -21.11 -15.40 -12.24
CA LYS A 284 -22.03 -14.54 -12.98
C LYS A 284 -22.26 -13.21 -12.27
N LEU A 285 -21.83 -12.12 -12.91
CA LEU A 285 -22.18 -10.74 -12.57
C LEU A 285 -23.16 -10.20 -13.61
N GLU A 286 -24.43 -10.08 -13.26
CA GLU A 286 -25.46 -9.53 -14.16
C GLU A 286 -25.49 -8.01 -14.05
N LEU A 287 -25.37 -7.32 -15.19
CA LEU A 287 -25.41 -5.86 -15.27
C LEU A 287 -26.67 -5.36 -15.98
N GLU A 288 -27.05 -4.12 -15.68
CA GLU A 288 -28.10 -3.41 -16.40
C GLU A 288 -27.76 -3.27 -17.89
N PRO A 289 -28.76 -3.28 -18.79
CA PRO A 289 -28.53 -3.21 -20.24
C PRO A 289 -27.67 -2.00 -20.67
N ASP A 290 -27.86 -0.86 -20.04
CA ASP A 290 -27.20 0.42 -20.31
C ASP A 290 -25.91 0.64 -19.48
N ALA A 291 -25.63 -0.20 -18.48
CA ALA A 291 -24.43 -0.06 -17.66
C ALA A 291 -23.15 -0.27 -18.50
N ALA A 292 -22.17 0.62 -18.37
CA ALA A 292 -20.85 0.43 -19.00
C ALA A 292 -20.08 -0.68 -18.25
N PRO A 293 -19.79 -1.85 -18.86
CA PRO A 293 -19.20 -2.99 -18.14
C PRO A 293 -17.86 -2.66 -17.51
N LEU A 294 -16.97 -2.02 -18.28
CA LEU A 294 -15.61 -1.71 -17.88
C LEU A 294 -15.57 -0.75 -16.69
N LYS A 295 -16.33 0.35 -16.75
CA LYS A 295 -16.46 1.30 -15.64
C LYS A 295 -17.09 0.67 -14.40
N THR A 296 -18.08 -0.20 -14.60
CA THR A 296 -18.78 -0.84 -13.47
C THR A 296 -17.87 -1.83 -12.76
N LEU A 297 -17.12 -2.63 -13.51
CA LEU A 297 -16.09 -3.52 -12.94
C LEU A 297 -14.99 -2.75 -12.22
N ALA A 298 -14.48 -1.66 -12.80
CA ALA A 298 -13.45 -0.85 -12.18
C ALA A 298 -13.93 -0.28 -10.82
N ARG A 299 -15.18 0.21 -10.75
CA ARG A 299 -15.80 0.62 -9.48
C ARG A 299 -15.95 -0.53 -8.49
N ILE A 300 -16.31 -1.73 -8.94
CA ILE A 300 -16.42 -2.92 -8.07
C ILE A 300 -15.05 -3.26 -7.47
N TYR A 301 -14.01 -3.38 -8.31
CA TYR A 301 -12.65 -3.65 -7.85
C TYR A 301 -12.20 -2.60 -6.83
N PHE A 302 -12.35 -1.32 -7.17
CA PHE A 302 -11.98 -0.22 -6.27
C PHE A 302 -12.75 -0.25 -4.95
N ALA A 303 -14.07 -0.49 -4.96
CA ALA A 303 -14.88 -0.55 -3.75
C ALA A 303 -14.50 -1.72 -2.84
N ILE A 304 -14.15 -2.88 -3.42
CA ILE A 304 -13.66 -4.03 -2.65
C ILE A 304 -12.25 -3.76 -2.11
N GLU A 305 -11.37 -3.12 -2.90
CA GLU A 305 -10.05 -2.69 -2.45
C GLU A 305 -10.17 -1.77 -1.23
N GLN A 306 -11.00 -0.72 -1.31
CA GLN A 306 -11.21 0.20 -0.19
C GLN A 306 -11.88 -0.45 1.03
N PHE A 307 -12.60 -1.56 0.86
CA PHE A 307 -13.14 -2.31 1.98
C PHE A 307 -12.09 -3.19 2.67
N ILE A 308 -11.19 -3.81 1.90
CA ILE A 308 -10.19 -4.77 2.38
C ILE A 308 -8.93 -4.05 2.90
N ASP A 309 -8.43 -3.07 2.15
CA ASP A 309 -7.18 -2.34 2.37
C ASP A 309 -7.43 -0.86 2.04
N PRO A 310 -8.15 -0.12 2.91
CA PRO A 310 -8.53 1.27 2.65
C PRO A 310 -7.31 2.19 2.53
N ASP A 311 -7.36 3.09 1.53
CA ASP A 311 -6.38 4.16 1.42
C ASP A 311 -6.76 5.30 2.36
N LEU A 312 -5.82 5.69 3.23
CA LEU A 312 -6.02 6.78 4.17
C LEU A 312 -5.67 8.11 3.48
N ARG A 313 -6.71 8.91 3.22
CA ARG A 313 -6.54 10.27 2.70
C ARG A 313 -6.51 11.29 3.86
N PRO A 314 -5.42 12.06 4.01
CA PRO A 314 -5.41 13.20 4.93
C PRO A 314 -6.37 14.30 4.46
N TYR A 315 -7.08 14.91 5.42
CA TYR A 315 -7.93 16.06 5.18
C TYR A 315 -7.11 17.35 5.10
N ARG A 316 -7.62 18.32 4.35
CA ARG A 316 -7.11 19.70 4.35
C ARG A 316 -7.73 20.48 5.50
N TYR A 317 -7.03 21.54 5.93
CA TYR A 317 -7.51 22.43 6.99
C TYR A 317 -8.91 22.99 6.67
N GLU A 318 -9.10 23.47 5.44
CA GLU A 318 -10.35 24.06 4.97
C GLU A 318 -11.52 23.06 4.99
N GLU A 319 -11.25 21.79 4.68
CA GLU A 319 -12.27 20.72 4.70
C GLU A 319 -12.77 20.47 6.14
N LEU A 320 -11.84 20.37 7.09
CA LEU A 320 -12.21 20.19 8.50
C LEU A 320 -12.86 21.44 9.09
N GLN A 321 -12.41 22.62 8.71
CA GLN A 321 -13.03 23.88 9.12
C GLN A 321 -14.46 24.00 8.58
N ALA A 322 -14.69 23.64 7.31
CA ALA A 322 -16.03 23.62 6.70
C ALA A 322 -16.97 22.60 7.36
N SER A 323 -16.42 21.52 7.94
CA SER A 323 -17.18 20.55 8.73
C SER A 323 -17.61 21.07 10.12
N GLY A 324 -17.21 22.30 10.47
CA GLY A 324 -17.56 22.95 11.74
C GLY A 324 -16.62 22.65 12.90
N ARG A 325 -15.50 21.96 12.66
CA ARG A 325 -14.49 21.69 13.70
C ARG A 325 -13.75 22.96 14.08
N SER A 326 -13.50 23.11 15.37
CA SER A 326 -12.69 24.18 15.93
C SER A 326 -11.20 23.95 15.66
N PRO A 327 -10.36 25.01 15.66
CA PRO A 327 -8.91 24.83 15.53
C PRO A 327 -8.31 23.91 16.59
N ALA A 328 -8.84 23.90 17.83
CA ALA A 328 -8.37 23.00 18.88
C ALA A 328 -8.59 21.53 18.51
N GLU A 329 -9.77 21.18 18.00
CA GLU A 329 -10.07 19.82 17.55
C GLU A 329 -9.27 19.41 16.31
N ILE A 330 -8.98 20.36 15.41
CA ILE A 330 -8.21 20.09 14.19
C ILE A 330 -6.74 19.83 14.50
N PHE A 331 -6.16 20.58 15.43
CA PHE A 331 -4.74 20.50 15.81
C PHE A 331 -4.49 19.59 17.01
N GLU A 332 -5.48 18.81 17.45
CA GLU A 332 -5.32 17.82 18.53
C GLU A 332 -4.40 16.68 18.07
N GLY A 333 -3.33 16.44 18.84
CA GLY A 333 -2.33 15.44 18.52
C GLY A 333 -1.04 16.00 17.89
N PRO A 334 -0.20 15.12 17.32
CA PRO A 334 1.05 15.50 16.68
C PRO A 334 0.83 16.30 15.40
N LEU A 335 1.67 17.30 15.17
CA LEU A 335 1.65 18.08 13.93
C LEU A 335 2.13 17.23 12.74
N LEU A 336 1.21 16.96 11.80
CA LEU A 336 1.50 16.19 10.60
C LEU A 336 1.96 17.11 9.45
N GLN A 337 2.77 16.56 8.54
CA GLN A 337 3.27 17.31 7.37
C GLN A 337 2.26 17.35 6.22
N ASN A 338 1.48 16.30 6.03
CA ASN A 338 0.72 16.04 4.80
C ASN A 338 -0.80 16.17 4.98
N GLY A 339 -1.28 17.07 5.83
CA GLY A 339 -2.71 17.27 6.12
C GLY A 339 -3.10 16.81 7.52
N PHE A 340 -4.38 16.49 7.73
CA PHE A 340 -4.94 16.16 9.04
C PHE A 340 -5.62 14.79 9.02
N LEU A 341 -5.41 14.02 10.09
CA LEU A 341 -6.05 12.73 10.30
C LEU A 341 -6.85 12.81 11.62
N PRO A 342 -8.15 13.11 11.57
CA PRO A 342 -8.98 13.13 12.77
C PRO A 342 -9.17 11.71 13.31
N GLU A 343 -9.29 11.57 14.63
CA GLU A 343 -9.45 10.25 15.28
C GLU A 343 -10.75 9.54 14.88
N GLU A 344 -11.82 10.30 14.66
CA GLU A 344 -13.16 9.80 14.28
C GLU A 344 -13.25 9.38 12.79
N GLY A 345 -12.12 9.28 12.09
CA GLY A 345 -12.07 8.83 10.70
C GLY A 345 -12.46 7.36 10.51
N PRO A 346 -12.50 6.86 9.25
CA PRO A 346 -12.65 5.43 8.99
C PRO A 346 -11.61 4.65 9.79
N ASP A 347 -12.01 3.51 10.38
CA ASP A 347 -11.21 2.71 11.33
C ASP A 347 -9.77 2.49 10.82
N GLN A 348 -8.87 3.37 11.26
CA GLN A 348 -7.54 3.55 10.67
C GLN A 348 -6.61 2.39 11.01
N GLN A 349 -7.00 1.58 12.02
CA GLN A 349 -6.24 0.45 12.51
C GLN A 349 -6.98 -0.89 12.30
N ARG A 350 -8.06 -0.91 11.50
CA ARG A 350 -8.89 -2.11 11.31
C ARG A 350 -8.05 -3.32 10.93
N LEU A 351 -8.09 -4.34 11.79
CA LEU A 351 -7.49 -5.65 11.54
C LEU A 351 -8.57 -6.62 11.07
N LEU A 352 -8.54 -6.96 9.78
CA LEU A 352 -9.40 -8.00 9.24
C LEU A 352 -8.83 -9.37 9.60
N ASN A 353 -9.61 -10.16 10.33
CA ASN A 353 -9.33 -11.58 10.58
C ASN A 353 -10.12 -12.50 9.64
N ILE A 354 -11.28 -12.03 9.18
CA ILE A 354 -12.23 -12.78 8.35
C ILE A 354 -12.77 -11.84 7.28
N VAL A 355 -12.83 -12.32 6.04
CA VAL A 355 -13.54 -11.66 4.94
C VAL A 355 -14.79 -12.45 4.61
N TYR A 356 -15.97 -11.86 4.87
CA TYR A 356 -17.25 -12.48 4.55
C TYR A 356 -17.64 -12.20 3.10
N THR A 357 -18.03 -13.24 2.38
CA THR A 357 -18.51 -13.10 1.00
C THR A 357 -19.82 -12.29 0.93
N SER A 358 -20.66 -12.36 1.97
CA SER A 358 -21.89 -11.56 2.09
C SER A 358 -21.62 -10.06 2.14
N ASP A 359 -20.54 -9.62 2.79
CA ASP A 359 -20.13 -8.21 2.81
C ASP A 359 -19.69 -7.77 1.41
N LEU A 360 -18.89 -8.59 0.72
CA LEU A 360 -18.46 -8.30 -0.65
C LEU A 360 -19.64 -8.28 -1.62
N ILE A 361 -20.59 -9.22 -1.52
CA ILE A 361 -21.82 -9.21 -2.31
C ILE A 361 -22.60 -7.91 -2.07
N ARG A 362 -22.76 -7.48 -0.82
CA ARG A 362 -23.43 -6.21 -0.49
C ARG A 362 -22.73 -5.03 -1.15
N ILE A 363 -21.40 -4.95 -1.08
CA ILE A 363 -20.60 -3.88 -1.69
C ILE A 363 -20.74 -3.88 -3.21
N ILE A 364 -20.72 -5.05 -3.85
CA ILE A 364 -20.89 -5.20 -5.30
C ILE A 364 -22.30 -4.77 -5.72
N MET A 365 -23.33 -5.22 -5.00
CA MET A 365 -24.73 -4.89 -5.29
C MET A 365 -25.06 -3.39 -5.10
N GLN A 366 -24.27 -2.67 -4.30
CA GLN A 366 -24.40 -1.21 -4.16
C GLN A 366 -23.84 -0.45 -5.36
N GLN A 367 -23.07 -1.08 -6.24
CA GLN A 367 -22.52 -0.41 -7.41
C GLN A 367 -23.61 -0.18 -8.46
N ARG A 368 -23.71 1.06 -8.93
CA ARG A 368 -24.66 1.44 -9.99
C ARG A 368 -24.47 0.57 -11.22
N GLY A 369 -25.57 0.03 -11.75
CA GLY A 369 -25.58 -0.82 -12.93
C GLY A 369 -25.45 -2.32 -12.66
N VAL A 370 -25.36 -2.75 -11.39
CA VAL A 370 -25.34 -4.17 -11.01
C VAL A 370 -26.75 -4.66 -10.69
N ILE A 371 -27.17 -5.76 -11.32
CA ILE A 371 -28.46 -6.43 -11.08
C ILE A 371 -28.30 -7.58 -10.08
N GLY A 372 -27.22 -8.36 -10.20
CA GLY A 372 -27.06 -9.57 -9.41
C GLY A 372 -25.66 -10.15 -9.46
N VAL A 373 -25.29 -10.84 -8.39
CA VAL A 373 -24.03 -11.58 -8.24
C VAL A 373 -24.36 -13.02 -7.91
N ASP A 374 -23.78 -13.97 -8.64
CA ASP A 374 -23.93 -15.40 -8.40
C ASP A 374 -22.59 -16.13 -8.49
N GLY A 375 -22.46 -17.17 -7.67
CA GLY A 375 -21.26 -17.99 -7.56
C GLY A 375 -20.01 -17.23 -7.12
N LEU A 376 -20.13 -16.30 -6.17
CA LEU A 376 -18.97 -15.60 -5.59
C LEU A 376 -18.16 -16.55 -4.70
N THR A 377 -16.88 -16.69 -5.00
CA THR A 377 -15.91 -17.41 -4.17
C THR A 377 -14.62 -16.61 -4.01
N LEU A 378 -13.90 -16.92 -2.94
CA LEU A 378 -12.61 -16.32 -2.62
C LEU A 378 -11.50 -17.37 -2.59
N ASP A 379 -10.36 -16.99 -3.13
CA ASP A 379 -9.10 -17.70 -2.99
C ASP A 379 -8.15 -16.85 -2.13
N ASN A 380 -7.25 -17.48 -1.39
CA ASN A 380 -6.23 -16.79 -0.59
C ASN A 380 -4.85 -17.31 -0.96
N TYR A 381 -3.89 -16.40 -1.10
CA TYR A 381 -2.53 -16.69 -1.48
C TYR A 381 -1.54 -16.05 -0.51
N LEU A 382 -0.63 -16.84 0.06
CA LEU A 382 0.55 -16.38 0.81
C LEU A 382 1.78 -16.64 -0.02
N ASP A 383 2.54 -15.62 -0.38
CA ASP A 383 3.74 -15.76 -1.23
C ASP A 383 3.46 -16.60 -2.51
N ARG A 384 2.29 -16.32 -3.11
CA ARG A 384 1.69 -17.07 -4.24
C ARG A 384 1.35 -18.54 -3.99
N ILE A 385 1.50 -19.07 -2.78
CA ILE A 385 0.92 -20.35 -2.36
C ILE A 385 -0.57 -20.14 -2.15
N LYS A 386 -1.39 -20.80 -2.98
CA LYS A 386 -2.82 -20.87 -2.74
C LYS A 386 -3.07 -21.67 -1.46
N VAL A 387 -3.37 -20.97 -0.37
CA VAL A 387 -3.62 -21.56 0.95
C VAL A 387 -5.10 -21.80 1.24
N ALA A 388 -5.98 -21.19 0.44
CA ALA A 388 -7.41 -21.46 0.42
C ALA A 388 -7.96 -21.26 -1.00
N SER A 389 -8.93 -22.08 -1.40
CA SER A 389 -9.51 -22.07 -2.74
C SER A 389 -11.02 -22.23 -2.68
N GLY A 390 -11.76 -21.49 -3.50
CA GLY A 390 -13.19 -21.67 -3.70
C GLY A 390 -14.06 -21.40 -2.46
N VAL A 391 -13.61 -20.54 -1.54
CA VAL A 391 -14.29 -20.28 -0.27
C VAL A 391 -15.58 -19.48 -0.50
N ARG A 392 -16.72 -20.02 -0.07
CA ARG A 392 -18.07 -19.47 -0.39
C ARG A 392 -18.68 -18.55 0.66
N ASN A 393 -18.34 -18.70 1.94
CA ASN A 393 -19.04 -18.02 3.04
C ASN A 393 -18.15 -16.97 3.71
N CYS A 394 -17.01 -17.42 4.22
CA CYS A 394 -16.08 -16.56 4.93
C CYS A 394 -14.66 -17.09 4.75
N LEU A 395 -13.77 -16.22 4.30
CA LEU A 395 -12.36 -16.51 4.18
C LEU A 395 -11.67 -16.15 5.50
N GLN A 396 -11.13 -17.15 6.18
CA GLN A 396 -10.28 -16.95 7.35
C GLN A 396 -8.89 -16.50 6.87
N LEU A 397 -8.47 -15.32 7.33
CA LEU A 397 -7.15 -14.79 7.04
C LEU A 397 -6.10 -15.47 7.92
N ARG A 398 -4.91 -15.68 7.37
CA ARG A 398 -3.79 -16.32 8.06
C ARG A 398 -2.93 -15.25 8.70
N ASN A 399 -2.49 -15.50 9.94
CA ASN A 399 -1.60 -14.64 10.73
C ASN A 399 -1.88 -13.14 10.55
N PRO A 400 -3.12 -12.68 10.85
CA PRO A 400 -3.55 -11.30 10.57
C PRO A 400 -2.78 -10.25 11.38
N GLU A 401 -1.96 -10.67 12.34
CA GLU A 401 -1.02 -9.80 13.05
C GLU A 401 0.09 -9.32 12.12
N ARG A 402 0.65 -10.18 11.24
CA ARG A 402 1.76 -9.85 10.32
C ARG A 402 1.36 -9.74 8.85
N TYR A 403 0.36 -10.52 8.40
CA TYR A 403 -0.12 -10.50 7.03
C TYR A 403 -1.36 -9.62 6.89
N ARG A 404 -1.40 -8.75 5.88
CA ARG A 404 -2.56 -7.93 5.54
C ARG A 404 -3.19 -8.38 4.22
N PRO A 405 -4.53 -8.45 4.16
CA PRO A 405 -5.20 -8.85 2.94
C PRO A 405 -5.06 -7.75 1.89
N ARG A 406 -4.83 -8.13 0.64
CA ARG A 406 -4.93 -7.22 -0.51
C ARG A 406 -5.63 -7.93 -1.66
N LEU A 407 -6.60 -7.26 -2.27
CA LEU A 407 -7.26 -7.79 -3.46
C LEU A 407 -6.23 -7.91 -4.59
N ASN A 408 -6.20 -9.04 -5.28
CA ASN A 408 -5.36 -9.22 -6.45
C ASN A 408 -6.21 -9.24 -7.72
N PHE A 409 -6.10 -8.17 -8.51
CA PHE A 409 -6.76 -8.06 -9.81
C PHE A 409 -6.47 -9.26 -10.72
N TYR A 410 -5.23 -9.74 -10.69
CA TYR A 410 -4.72 -10.75 -11.61
C TYR A 410 -5.05 -12.19 -11.25
N ASP A 411 -5.41 -12.44 -10.00
CA ASP A 411 -5.90 -13.74 -9.53
C ASP A 411 -7.44 -13.76 -9.44
N SER A 412 -8.09 -12.67 -9.86
CA SER A 412 -9.54 -12.51 -9.86
C SER A 412 -10.14 -12.79 -11.24
N GLU A 413 -11.29 -13.44 -11.26
CA GLU A 413 -12.04 -13.78 -12.47
C GLU A 413 -13.52 -13.39 -12.29
N ILE A 414 -14.00 -12.41 -13.06
CA ILE A 414 -15.39 -11.95 -13.00
C ILE A 414 -16.02 -12.12 -14.37
N ARG A 415 -17.01 -13.01 -14.47
CA ARG A 415 -17.76 -13.23 -15.71
C ARG A 415 -18.97 -12.31 -15.76
N VAL A 416 -18.95 -11.37 -16.70
CA VAL A 416 -19.98 -10.35 -16.83
C VAL A 416 -21.07 -10.80 -17.80
N PHE A 417 -22.32 -10.52 -17.45
CA PHE A 417 -23.48 -10.83 -18.27
C PHE A 417 -24.38 -9.59 -18.43
N LYS A 418 -25.03 -9.48 -19.59
CA LYS A 418 -26.18 -8.60 -19.80
C LYS A 418 -27.30 -9.35 -20.48
N ARG A 419 -28.49 -9.33 -19.87
CA ARG A 419 -29.66 -10.08 -20.35
C ARG A 419 -29.31 -11.57 -20.54
N GLY A 420 -28.48 -12.12 -19.65
CA GLY A 420 -27.99 -13.49 -19.73
C GLY A 420 -26.95 -13.78 -20.82
N VAL A 421 -26.50 -12.78 -21.59
CA VAL A 421 -25.44 -12.94 -22.60
C VAL A 421 -24.08 -12.57 -21.98
N PRO A 422 -23.06 -13.45 -22.06
CA PRO A 422 -21.73 -13.14 -21.54
C PRO A 422 -21.07 -12.01 -22.34
N ILE A 423 -20.38 -11.11 -21.63
CA ILE A 423 -19.61 -10.01 -22.19
C ILE A 423 -18.14 -10.25 -21.89
N LEU A 424 -17.33 -10.23 -22.94
CA LEU A 424 -15.88 -10.22 -22.82
C LEU A 424 -15.42 -8.80 -22.48
N VAL A 425 -14.65 -8.69 -21.41
CA VAL A 425 -14.02 -7.44 -20.99
C VAL A 425 -12.52 -7.63 -21.12
N ASP A 426 -11.87 -6.70 -21.81
CA ASP A 426 -10.41 -6.67 -21.93
C ASP A 426 -9.79 -6.33 -20.56
N PRO A 427 -8.97 -7.23 -19.97
CA PRO A 427 -8.33 -7.00 -18.68
C PRO A 427 -7.42 -5.77 -18.66
N GLU A 428 -6.77 -5.44 -19.76
CA GLU A 428 -5.79 -4.35 -19.81
C GLU A 428 -6.48 -2.99 -19.85
N LEU A 429 -7.55 -2.86 -20.64
CA LEU A 429 -8.41 -1.67 -20.59
C LEU A 429 -9.07 -1.50 -19.22
N LEU A 430 -9.48 -2.60 -18.58
CA LEU A 430 -10.03 -2.57 -17.23
C LEU A 430 -9.01 -2.08 -16.20
N ARG A 431 -7.75 -2.52 -16.31
CA ARG A 431 -6.64 -2.09 -15.47
C ARG A 431 -6.39 -0.58 -15.60
N GLN A 432 -6.44 -0.04 -16.81
CA GLN A 432 -6.28 1.39 -17.07
C GLN A 432 -7.41 2.21 -16.44
N GLU A 433 -8.66 1.77 -16.57
CA GLU A 433 -9.79 2.44 -15.92
C GLU A 433 -9.71 2.38 -14.39
N LEU A 434 -9.31 1.22 -13.83
CA LEU A 434 -9.08 1.09 -12.39
C LEU A 434 -7.99 2.05 -11.91
N ALA A 435 -6.90 2.21 -12.66
CA ALA A 435 -5.86 3.18 -12.36
C ALA A 435 -6.38 4.62 -12.40
N SER A 436 -7.24 4.97 -13.36
CA SER A 436 -7.89 6.28 -13.43
C SER A 436 -8.75 6.57 -12.20
N ILE A 437 -9.56 5.61 -11.76
CA ILE A 437 -10.40 5.77 -10.56
C ILE A 437 -9.54 5.98 -9.31
N ARG A 438 -8.43 5.25 -9.17
CA ARG A 438 -7.49 5.43 -8.06
C ARG A 438 -6.87 6.84 -8.06
N GLN A 439 -6.53 7.37 -9.23
CA GLN A 439 -5.99 8.73 -9.35
C GLN A 439 -7.01 9.82 -9.02
N GLU A 440 -8.29 9.63 -9.36
CA GLU A 440 -9.35 10.58 -9.02
C GLU A 440 -9.67 10.62 -7.51
N PHE A 441 -9.37 9.53 -6.79
CA PHE A 441 -9.64 9.43 -5.35
C PHE A 441 -8.59 10.14 -4.49
N LEU A 442 -7.32 10.07 -4.90
CA LEU A 442 -6.16 10.69 -4.24
C LEU A 442 -6.16 12.22 -4.42
#